data_AF-S0GJX0-F1
#
_entry.id   AF-S0GJX0-F1
#
_cell.length_a   1.000
_cell.length_b   1.000
_cell.length_c   1.000
_cell.angle_alpha   90.00
_cell.angle_beta   90.00
_cell.angle_gamma   90.00
#
_symmetry.space_group_name_H-M   'P 1'
#
loop_
_entity.id
_entity.type
_entity.pdbx_description
1 polymer ?
#
loop_
_entity_poly.entity_id
_entity_poly.type
_entity_poly.pdbx_seq_one_letter_code
_entity_poly.pdbx_strand_id
1 'polypeptide(L)'
;MAELKYDPRNYRIHTDKNKRLIKKSLEDCGAGRSILLDKNDVIIAGNGVYEQALELGLKVRVVESDGNELIAIRRTDLSTEDEKRKLLALADNHTSDTSMFDFVAVVEDFGIDELGDWELELPFDDIPTDVDRFFEGADKVENKRKTMICPHCGREIEL
;
A
#
# COMPACT_ATOMS: atom_id res chain seq x y z
N MET A 1 11.16 -15.70 -19.21
CA MET A 1 10.81 -15.40 -17.80
C MET A 1 9.30 -15.42 -17.71
N ALA A 2 8.75 -16.00 -16.66
CA ALA A 2 7.31 -15.94 -16.43
C ALA A 2 6.89 -14.49 -16.22
N GLU A 3 5.72 -14.14 -16.72
CA GLU A 3 5.08 -12.85 -16.48
C GLU A 3 4.67 -12.77 -15.00
N LEU A 4 4.88 -11.62 -14.36
CA LEU A 4 4.48 -11.40 -12.98
C LEU A 4 2.97 -11.23 -12.92
N LYS A 5 2.37 -11.58 -11.80
CA LYS A 5 0.92 -11.51 -11.61
C LYS A 5 0.56 -10.19 -10.95
N TYR A 6 -0.42 -9.50 -11.52
CA TYR A 6 -1.05 -8.38 -10.82
C TYR A 6 -1.68 -8.86 -9.53
N ASP A 7 -1.63 -8.00 -8.51
CA ASP A 7 -2.34 -8.27 -7.26
C ASP A 7 -3.85 -8.11 -7.49
N PRO A 8 -4.65 -9.19 -7.30
CA PRO A 8 -6.10 -9.09 -7.40
C PRO A 8 -6.72 -8.17 -6.34
N ARG A 9 -5.95 -7.83 -5.30
CA ARG A 9 -6.36 -6.98 -4.18
C ARG A 9 -5.47 -5.73 -4.04
N ASN A 10 -5.04 -5.16 -5.16
CA ASN A 10 -4.26 -3.93 -5.16
C ASN A 10 -5.04 -2.75 -4.55
N TYR A 11 -4.60 -2.25 -3.40
CA TYR A 11 -5.21 -1.11 -2.72
C TYR A 11 -5.00 0.25 -3.41
N ARG A 12 -4.28 0.31 -4.54
CA ARG A 12 -4.05 1.56 -5.29
C ARG A 12 -4.83 1.59 -6.59
N ILE A 13 -5.61 2.65 -6.78
CA ILE A 13 -6.32 2.95 -8.01
C ILE A 13 -5.44 3.81 -8.92
N HIS A 14 -5.20 3.31 -10.13
CA HIS A 14 -4.41 3.98 -11.16
C HIS A 14 -5.30 4.49 -12.29
N THR A 15 -5.58 5.79 -12.30
CA THR A 15 -6.33 6.45 -13.38
C THR A 15 -5.51 6.55 -14.67
N ASP A 16 -6.15 6.79 -15.82
CA ASP A 16 -5.44 7.01 -17.11
C ASP A 16 -4.42 8.16 -17.03
N LYS A 17 -4.74 9.21 -16.26
CA LYS A 17 -3.81 10.31 -15.99
C LYS A 17 -2.57 9.79 -15.26
N ASN A 18 -2.76 9.00 -14.21
CA ASN A 18 -1.68 8.43 -13.43
C ASN A 18 -0.81 7.48 -14.29
N LYS A 19 -1.42 6.55 -15.02
CA LYS A 19 -0.73 5.62 -15.92
C LYS A 19 0.11 6.35 -16.98
N ARG A 20 -0.45 7.38 -17.62
CA ARG A 20 0.28 8.23 -18.58
C ARG A 20 1.51 8.90 -17.94
N LEU A 21 1.40 9.37 -16.71
CA LEU A 21 2.53 10.00 -16.00
C LEU A 21 3.60 8.97 -15.61
N ILE A 22 3.20 7.78 -15.17
CA ILE A 22 4.11 6.65 -14.90
C ILE A 22 4.87 6.29 -16.18
N LYS A 23 4.16 6.10 -17.30
CA LYS A 23 4.75 5.79 -18.60
C LYS A 23 5.76 6.86 -19.03
N LYS A 24 5.38 8.13 -18.94
CA LYS A 24 6.28 9.26 -19.24
C LYS A 24 7.54 9.24 -18.36
N SER A 25 7.39 8.96 -17.07
CA SER A 25 8.54 8.84 -16.16
C SER A 25 9.48 7.72 -16.59
N LEU A 26 8.94 6.54 -16.93
CA LEU A 26 9.71 5.40 -17.41
C LEU A 26 10.41 5.69 -18.75
N GLU A 27 9.72 6.32 -19.69
CA GLU A 27 10.26 6.71 -21.01
C GLU A 27 11.42 7.71 -20.85
N ASP A 28 11.22 8.79 -20.09
CA ASP A 28 12.20 9.88 -20.00
C ASP A 28 13.37 9.54 -19.07
N CYS A 29 13.10 8.81 -17.98
CA CYS A 29 14.06 8.63 -16.88
C CYS A 29 14.54 7.18 -16.71
N GLY A 30 13.82 6.20 -17.26
CA GLY A 30 13.95 4.79 -16.88
C GLY A 30 13.39 4.52 -15.48
N ALA A 31 13.41 3.25 -15.06
CA ALA A 31 12.94 2.85 -13.74
C ALA A 31 13.73 3.53 -12.60
N GLY A 32 13.00 4.10 -11.64
CA GLY A 32 13.53 4.71 -10.41
C GLY A 32 13.56 3.71 -9.26
N ARG A 33 12.38 3.44 -8.68
CA ARG A 33 12.19 2.43 -7.62
C ARG A 33 11.92 1.04 -8.18
N SER A 34 12.23 0.02 -7.38
CA SER A 34 11.77 -1.35 -7.61
C SER A 34 10.29 -1.50 -7.33
N ILE A 35 9.69 -2.52 -7.95
CA ILE A 35 8.41 -3.10 -7.52
C ILE A 35 8.67 -4.19 -6.47
N LEU A 36 7.63 -4.57 -5.73
CA LEU A 36 7.72 -5.59 -4.68
C LEU A 36 6.82 -6.78 -5.02
N LEU A 37 7.34 -8.00 -4.83
CA LEU A 37 6.64 -9.24 -5.12
C LEU A 37 6.51 -10.09 -3.86
N ASP A 38 5.45 -10.90 -3.81
CA ASP A 38 5.37 -12.02 -2.88
C ASP A 38 6.14 -13.24 -3.43
N LYS A 39 6.21 -14.31 -2.63
CA LYS A 39 6.86 -15.57 -3.00
C LYS A 39 6.21 -16.34 -4.16
N ASN A 40 5.04 -15.90 -4.63
CA ASN A 40 4.25 -16.54 -5.68
C ASN A 40 4.21 -15.71 -6.98
N ASP A 41 5.11 -14.73 -7.11
CA ASP A 41 5.21 -13.77 -8.21
C ASP A 41 4.01 -12.80 -8.32
N VAL A 42 3.32 -12.52 -7.21
CA VAL A 42 2.22 -11.54 -7.14
C VAL A 42 2.74 -10.19 -6.67
N ILE A 43 2.36 -9.11 -7.37
CA ILE A 43 2.89 -7.75 -7.13
C ILE A 43 2.24 -7.09 -5.91
N ILE A 44 2.96 -7.08 -4.78
CA ILE A 44 2.55 -6.36 -3.55
C ILE A 44 2.50 -4.84 -3.80
N ALA A 45 3.50 -4.29 -4.49
CA ALA A 45 3.57 -2.85 -4.77
C ALA A 45 4.18 -2.57 -6.13
N GLY A 46 3.60 -1.59 -6.85
CA GLY A 46 4.06 -1.18 -8.18
C GLY A 46 3.27 -1.77 -9.35
N ASN A 47 2.01 -2.18 -9.15
CA ASN A 47 1.12 -2.69 -10.21
C ASN A 47 1.07 -1.75 -11.44
N GLY A 48 0.79 -0.46 -11.24
CA GLY A 48 0.78 0.52 -12.34
C GLY A 48 2.15 0.73 -13.01
N VAL A 49 3.26 0.59 -12.26
CA VAL A 49 4.62 0.68 -12.82
C VAL A 49 4.91 -0.53 -13.71
N TYR A 50 4.55 -1.73 -13.26
CA TYR A 50 4.73 -2.96 -14.02
C TYR A 50 3.93 -2.94 -15.34
N GLU A 51 2.66 -2.53 -15.29
CA GLU A 51 1.79 -2.39 -16.47
C GLU A 51 2.46 -1.51 -17.54
N GLN A 52 2.87 -0.31 -17.16
CA GLN A 52 3.47 0.64 -18.10
C GLN A 52 4.88 0.24 -18.53
N ALA A 53 5.64 -0.47 -17.70
CA ALA A 53 6.94 -1.02 -18.07
C ALA A 53 6.83 -2.11 -19.15
N LEU A 54 5.80 -2.97 -19.07
CA LEU A 54 5.52 -3.96 -20.11
C LEU A 54 5.12 -3.31 -21.43
N GLU A 55 4.28 -2.26 -21.41
CA GLU A 55 3.92 -1.50 -22.61
C GLU A 55 5.15 -0.92 -23.33
N LEU A 56 6.18 -0.56 -22.57
CA LEU A 56 7.45 -0.02 -23.09
C LEU A 56 8.47 -1.10 -23.47
N GLY A 57 8.15 -2.38 -23.26
CA GLY A 57 9.06 -3.48 -23.52
C GLY A 57 10.28 -3.52 -22.58
N LEU A 58 10.17 -2.93 -21.38
CA LEU A 58 11.25 -2.95 -20.39
C LEU A 58 11.45 -4.37 -19.84
N LYS A 59 12.71 -4.76 -19.68
CA LYS A 59 13.07 -6.06 -19.10
C LYS A 59 12.93 -6.01 -17.58
N VAL A 60 12.41 -7.09 -17.02
CA VAL A 60 12.22 -7.24 -15.58
C VAL A 60 13.31 -8.17 -15.04
N ARG A 61 13.95 -7.74 -13.95
CA ARG A 61 14.92 -8.55 -13.21
C ARG A 61 14.43 -8.69 -11.78
N VAL A 62 14.25 -9.93 -11.33
CA VAL A 62 13.87 -10.25 -9.95
C VAL A 62 15.13 -10.43 -9.12
N VAL A 63 15.11 -9.90 -7.90
CA VAL A 63 16.11 -10.10 -6.85
C VAL A 63 15.36 -10.66 -5.65
N GLU A 64 15.71 -11.87 -5.22
CA GLU A 64 15.08 -12.50 -4.06
C GLU A 64 15.57 -11.84 -2.77
N SER A 65 14.66 -11.67 -1.81
CA SER A 65 14.91 -11.14 -0.47
C SER A 65 13.91 -11.78 0.51
N ASP A 66 14.31 -11.93 1.75
CA ASP A 66 13.47 -12.37 2.86
C ASP A 66 12.98 -11.20 3.74
N GLY A 67 13.32 -9.96 3.36
CA GLY A 67 12.95 -8.74 4.08
C GLY A 67 13.89 -8.35 5.22
N ASN A 68 14.96 -9.10 5.50
CA ASN A 68 15.89 -8.79 6.60
C ASN A 68 17.00 -7.78 6.21
N GLU A 69 17.11 -7.44 4.93
CA GLU A 69 18.07 -6.46 4.41
C GLU A 69 17.40 -5.44 3.48
N LEU A 70 17.84 -4.19 3.56
CA LEU A 70 17.40 -3.14 2.64
C LEU A 70 18.10 -3.30 1.28
N ILE A 71 17.32 -3.55 0.23
CA ILE A 71 17.82 -3.60 -1.15
C ILE A 71 17.92 -2.18 -1.73
N ALA A 72 19.14 -1.69 -1.94
CA ALA A 72 19.40 -0.40 -2.55
C ALA A 72 19.73 -0.54 -4.06
N ILE A 73 18.98 0.16 -4.92
CA ILE A 73 19.25 0.23 -6.36
C ILE A 73 20.11 1.44 -6.66
N ARG A 74 21.28 1.20 -7.27
CA ARG A 74 22.20 2.25 -7.73
C ARG A 74 22.15 2.38 -9.25
N ARG A 75 21.71 3.54 -9.73
CA ARG A 75 21.76 3.94 -11.14
C ARG A 75 23.17 4.42 -11.48
N THR A 76 23.95 3.60 -12.19
CA THR A 76 25.33 3.93 -12.58
C THR A 76 25.41 4.94 -13.72
N ASP A 77 24.28 5.23 -14.39
CA ASP A 77 24.13 6.20 -15.46
C ASP A 77 23.70 7.60 -14.97
N LEU A 78 23.54 7.79 -13.65
CA LEU A 78 23.10 9.05 -13.05
C LEU A 78 24.10 9.57 -12.02
N SER A 79 24.25 10.90 -11.98
CA SER A 79 25.01 11.68 -11.02
C SER A 79 24.12 12.74 -10.34
N THR A 80 24.61 13.32 -9.25
CA THR A 80 23.89 14.34 -8.46
C THR A 80 23.49 15.56 -9.29
N GLU A 81 24.35 15.98 -10.22
CA GLU A 81 24.13 17.19 -11.02
C GLU A 81 23.26 16.97 -12.25
N ASP A 82 22.92 15.72 -12.58
CA ASP A 82 22.20 15.41 -13.81
C ASP A 82 20.75 15.89 -13.76
N GLU A 83 20.33 16.63 -14.80
CA GLU A 83 18.94 17.06 -14.94
C GLU A 83 17.98 15.86 -15.02
N LYS A 84 18.40 14.75 -15.66
CA LYS A 84 17.64 13.49 -15.68
C LYS A 84 17.42 12.94 -14.26
N ARG A 85 18.42 13.04 -13.37
CA ARG A 85 18.31 12.62 -11.97
C ARG A 85 17.34 13.51 -11.19
N LYS A 86 17.37 14.83 -11.43
CA LYS A 86 16.40 15.78 -10.83
C LYS A 86 14.98 15.49 -11.29
N LEU A 87 14.78 15.29 -12.60
CA LEU A 87 13.48 14.95 -13.18
C LEU A 87 12.95 13.61 -12.65
N LEU A 88 13.81 12.58 -12.56
CA LEU A 88 13.43 11.28 -12.00
C LEU A 88 12.93 11.43 -10.56
N ALA A 89 13.63 12.19 -9.73
CA ALA A 89 13.21 12.42 -8.35
C ALA A 89 11.83 13.10 -8.26
N LEU A 90 11.54 14.07 -9.13
CA LEU A 90 10.22 14.69 -9.19
C LEU A 90 9.14 13.70 -9.67
N ALA A 91 9.39 13.06 -10.81
CA ALA A 91 8.41 12.21 -11.48
C ALA A 91 8.04 10.97 -10.65
N ASP A 92 9.02 10.34 -10.01
CA ASP A 92 8.82 9.16 -9.17
C ASP A 92 7.94 9.45 -7.94
N ASN A 93 8.16 10.58 -7.26
CA ASN A 93 7.28 10.98 -6.14
C ASN A 93 5.89 11.42 -6.63
N HIS A 94 5.84 12.27 -7.66
CA HIS A 94 4.56 12.80 -8.14
C HIS A 94 3.64 11.73 -8.75
N THR A 95 4.20 10.71 -9.40
CA THR A 95 3.41 9.58 -9.92
C THR A 95 2.81 8.73 -8.80
N SER A 96 3.48 8.63 -7.64
CA SER A 96 2.87 8.04 -6.45
C SER A 96 1.68 8.85 -5.97
N ASP A 97 1.85 10.17 -5.83
CA ASP A 97 0.83 11.10 -5.29
C ASP A 97 -0.41 11.23 -6.18
N THR A 98 -0.29 10.92 -7.47
CA THR A 98 -1.42 10.99 -8.42
C THR A 98 -2.26 9.73 -8.50
N SER A 99 -1.91 8.68 -7.75
CA SER A 99 -2.78 7.54 -7.47
C SER A 99 -3.54 7.76 -6.17
N MET A 100 -4.60 7.00 -5.93
CA MET A 100 -5.40 7.08 -4.71
C MET A 100 -5.59 5.69 -4.11
N PHE A 101 -5.92 5.63 -2.82
CA PHE A 101 -6.30 4.39 -2.18
C PHE A 101 -7.71 3.98 -2.62
N ASP A 102 -7.89 2.68 -2.84
CA ASP A 102 -9.20 2.05 -2.82
C ASP A 102 -9.59 1.84 -1.35
N PHE A 103 -10.17 2.86 -0.72
CA PHE A 103 -10.52 2.77 0.70
C PHE A 103 -11.58 1.71 0.98
N VAL A 104 -12.43 1.35 0.00
CA VAL A 104 -13.38 0.25 0.14
C VAL A 104 -12.63 -1.07 0.28
N ALA A 105 -11.65 -1.33 -0.57
CA ALA A 105 -10.82 -2.53 -0.46
C ALA A 105 -10.01 -2.56 0.85
N VAL A 106 -9.48 -1.41 1.29
CA VAL A 106 -8.68 -1.32 2.52
C VAL A 106 -9.53 -1.63 3.76
N VAL A 107 -10.71 -1.02 3.92
CA VAL A 107 -11.56 -1.22 5.12
C VAL A 107 -12.27 -2.58 5.13
N GLU A 108 -12.38 -3.25 3.98
CA GLU A 108 -12.84 -4.64 3.91
C GLU A 108 -11.82 -5.61 4.53
N ASP A 109 -10.52 -5.28 4.47
CA ASP A 109 -9.43 -6.19 4.86
C ASP A 109 -8.81 -5.81 6.23
N PHE A 110 -8.93 -4.54 6.66
CA PHE A 110 -8.28 -4.03 7.87
C PHE A 110 -9.26 -3.31 8.82
N GLY A 111 -9.05 -3.47 10.12
CA GLY A 111 -9.82 -2.78 11.16
C GLY A 111 -9.35 -1.34 11.39
N ILE A 112 -10.24 -0.47 11.89
CA ILE A 112 -9.94 0.95 12.12
C ILE A 112 -8.76 1.15 13.07
N ASP A 113 -8.65 0.36 14.13
CA ASP A 113 -7.54 0.47 15.08
C ASP A 113 -6.19 0.16 14.42
N GLU A 114 -6.14 -0.87 13.57
CA GLU A 114 -4.94 -1.22 12.80
C GLU A 114 -4.56 -0.11 11.81
N LEU A 115 -5.55 0.45 11.11
CA LEU A 115 -5.32 1.57 10.20
C LEU A 115 -4.86 2.83 10.96
N GLY A 116 -5.35 3.02 12.19
CA GLY A 116 -4.93 4.07 13.11
C GLY A 116 -3.47 3.95 13.55
N ASP A 117 -2.98 2.73 13.78
CA ASP A 117 -1.56 2.48 14.10
C ASP A 117 -0.62 2.89 12.96
N TRP A 118 -1.11 2.86 11.72
CA TRP A 118 -0.40 3.34 10.53
C TRP A 118 -0.67 4.80 10.18
N GLU A 119 -1.40 5.53 11.03
CA GLU A 119 -1.82 6.92 10.80
C GLU A 119 -2.52 7.12 9.44
N LEU A 120 -3.24 6.09 8.95
CA LEU A 120 -3.96 6.19 7.68
C LEU A 120 -5.27 6.93 7.90
N GLU A 121 -5.30 8.20 7.51
CA GLU A 121 -6.51 9.01 7.53
C GLU A 121 -7.55 8.48 6.54
N LEU A 122 -8.67 7.98 7.08
CA LEU A 122 -9.81 7.57 6.28
C LEU A 122 -10.68 8.79 5.95
N PRO A 123 -11.06 9.00 4.68
CA PRO A 123 -12.01 10.05 4.30
C PRO A 123 -13.42 9.60 4.67
N PHE A 124 -13.76 9.62 5.97
CA PHE A 124 -15.05 9.13 6.50
C PHE A 124 -16.27 9.80 5.85
N ASP A 125 -16.12 11.02 5.34
CA ASP A 125 -17.18 11.76 4.66
C ASP A 125 -17.52 11.22 3.26
N ASP A 126 -16.60 10.48 2.63
CA ASP A 126 -16.74 9.95 1.26
C ASP A 126 -17.02 8.42 1.21
N ILE A 127 -17.09 7.75 2.37
CA ILE A 127 -17.43 6.32 2.45
C ILE A 127 -18.96 6.19 2.42
N PRO A 128 -19.56 5.47 1.45
CA PRO A 128 -21.02 5.31 1.36
C PRO A 128 -21.63 4.84 2.68
N THR A 129 -22.67 5.54 3.12
CA THR A 129 -23.34 5.34 4.41
C THR A 129 -24.13 4.03 4.55
N ASP A 130 -24.09 3.13 3.56
CA ASP A 130 -24.60 1.73 3.66
C ASP A 130 -23.68 0.83 4.52
N VAL A 131 -23.05 1.45 5.51
CA VAL A 131 -22.19 0.90 6.56
C VAL A 131 -22.99 0.29 7.72
N ASP A 132 -24.28 -0.01 7.55
CA ASP A 132 -24.98 -0.89 8.49
C ASP A 132 -24.26 -2.25 8.63
N ARG A 133 -23.50 -2.69 7.61
CA ARG A 133 -22.57 -3.84 7.70
C ARG A 133 -21.20 -3.53 8.33
N PHE A 134 -20.78 -2.27 8.46
CA PHE A 134 -19.52 -1.93 9.14
C PHE A 134 -19.60 -2.10 10.65
N PHE A 135 -20.79 -1.94 11.24
CA PHE A 135 -21.00 -2.18 12.67
C PHE A 135 -21.44 -3.63 12.97
N GLU A 136 -21.80 -4.43 11.96
CA GLU A 136 -22.04 -5.88 12.10
C GLU A 136 -20.72 -6.66 12.29
N GLY A 137 -20.01 -6.36 13.37
CA GLY A 137 -18.75 -7.02 13.74
C GLY A 137 -18.02 -6.36 14.90
N ALA A 138 -18.13 -5.02 15.01
CA ALA A 138 -17.58 -4.26 16.12
C ALA A 138 -18.26 -4.56 17.47
N ASP A 139 -19.53 -5.03 17.44
CA ASP A 139 -20.29 -5.42 18.63
C ASP A 139 -19.98 -6.83 19.17
N LYS A 140 -18.95 -7.52 18.66
CA LYS A 140 -18.57 -8.87 19.17
C LYS A 140 -17.31 -8.91 20.03
N VAL A 141 -16.85 -7.79 20.57
CA VAL A 141 -16.06 -7.85 21.80
C VAL A 141 -17.03 -7.94 22.96
N GLU A 142 -17.38 -9.16 23.35
CA GLU A 142 -17.98 -9.42 24.65
C GLU A 142 -17.03 -8.83 25.70
N ASN A 143 -17.34 -7.62 26.16
CA ASN A 143 -16.60 -6.97 27.22
C ASN A 143 -16.91 -7.77 28.49
N LYS A 144 -16.13 -8.83 28.75
CA LYS A 144 -16.22 -9.59 29.99
C LYS A 144 -15.94 -8.61 31.12
N ARG A 145 -17.02 -8.10 31.73
CA ARG A 145 -17.00 -7.23 32.91
C ARG A 145 -16.03 -7.87 33.90
N LYS A 146 -14.92 -7.18 34.18
CA LYS A 146 -13.95 -7.70 35.14
C LYS A 146 -14.57 -7.54 36.51
N THR A 147 -14.99 -8.63 37.13
CA THR A 147 -15.40 -8.60 38.52
C THR A 147 -14.18 -8.69 39.44
N MET A 148 -14.15 -7.88 40.48
CA MET A 148 -13.21 -8.03 41.59
C MET A 148 -13.97 -8.26 42.89
N ILE A 149 -13.44 -9.16 43.73
CA ILE A 149 -14.02 -9.42 45.05
C ILE A 149 -13.41 -8.42 46.05
N CYS A 150 -14.25 -7.62 46.70
CA CYS A 150 -13.80 -6.68 47.72
C CYS A 150 -13.17 -7.45 48.90
N PRO A 151 -11.88 -7.24 49.23
CA PRO A 151 -11.20 -8.01 50.28
C PRO A 151 -11.68 -7.68 51.70
N HIS A 152 -12.48 -6.62 51.86
CA HIS A 152 -13.00 -6.19 53.15
C HIS A 152 -14.41 -6.73 53.45
N CYS A 153 -15.26 -6.90 52.43
CA CYS A 153 -16.65 -7.31 52.63
C CYS A 153 -17.09 -8.52 51.80
N GLY A 154 -16.21 -9.05 50.95
CA GLY A 154 -16.43 -10.28 50.18
C GLY A 154 -17.44 -10.17 49.04
N ARG A 155 -17.96 -8.97 48.74
CA ARG A 155 -18.88 -8.76 47.62
C ARG A 155 -18.13 -8.63 46.29
N GLU A 156 -18.69 -9.23 45.25
CA GLU A 156 -18.28 -9.03 43.87
C GLU A 156 -18.70 -7.63 43.39
N ILE A 157 -17.75 -6.91 42.79
CA ILE A 157 -17.94 -5.59 42.20
C ILE A 157 -17.53 -5.70 40.74
N GLU A 158 -18.43 -5.32 39.83
CA GLU A 158 -18.11 -5.14 38.41
C GLU A 158 -17.28 -3.86 38.24
N LEU A 159 -16.13 -3.97 37.57
CA LEU A 159 -15.28 -2.84 37.16
C LEU A 159 -15.78 -2.22 35.85
#